data_AF-A0AA45N1H7-F1
#
_entry.id   AF-A0AA45N1H7-F1
#
_cell.length_a   1.000
_cell.length_b   1.000
_cell.length_c   1.000
_cell.angle_alpha   90.00
_cell.angle_beta   90.00
_cell.angle_gamma   90.00
#
_symmetry.space_group_name_H-M   'P 1'
#
loop_
_entity.id
_entity.type
_entity.pdbx_description
1 polymer ?
#
loop_
_entity_poly.entity_id
_entity_poly.type
_entity_poly.pdbx_seq_one_letter_code
_entity_poly.pdbx_strand_id
1 'polypeptide(L)'
;MANTKNQSDPDAASMQREIQQRQDQSDERSKQEARSSQLGDRQGPVQTTQHDYPGTPLPAQHLEKPGLEAEMQLKPEFLAPDYCGSGKLAGMVAIVTGGDSGIGRAVAVLYAREGADVAIIYLSEHEDANDTKRYVEAEGQSCMLLPGDVRDAAFCRGAVEQVHERFGRLDILVNNAAFQEHAEKLADLTEERFDLTMKTNVYGYFHMAKAVLPYLKRGAAIINTGSVTGLKGSKHLLDYSTTKGAIHAFTMSLASNLLEHGIRVNAIAPGPVWTPLNPADAPADKVAQFGADTDMQRPAQPQELSPAYVFLAAPCCSSYITGIVLPVTGSVGE
;
A
#
# COMPACT_ATOMS: atom_id res chain seq x y z
N MET A 1 42.04 19.60 -46.29
CA MET A 1 41.52 19.82 -44.93
C MET A 1 40.43 20.87 -45.03
N ALA A 2 39.16 20.48 -44.93
CA ALA A 2 38.05 21.43 -44.88
C ALA A 2 37.18 21.07 -43.68
N ASN A 3 37.26 21.97 -42.70
CA ASN A 3 36.56 21.98 -41.43
C ASN A 3 35.05 22.10 -41.66
N THR A 4 34.27 21.07 -41.34
CA THR A 4 32.81 21.20 -41.19
C THR A 4 32.53 21.98 -39.91
N LYS A 5 32.41 23.30 -40.04
CA LYS A 5 31.84 24.16 -38.99
C LYS A 5 30.39 23.73 -38.77
N ASN A 6 30.12 23.25 -37.56
CA ASN A 6 28.77 23.05 -37.04
C ASN A 6 28.10 24.43 -36.92
N GLN A 7 27.42 24.87 -37.98
CA GLN A 7 26.63 26.10 -37.96
C GLN A 7 25.30 25.79 -37.26
N SER A 8 25.10 26.38 -36.08
CA SER A 8 23.80 26.38 -35.40
C SER A 8 22.73 26.92 -36.34
N ASP A 9 21.68 26.13 -36.57
CA ASP A 9 20.56 26.48 -37.45
C ASP A 9 19.88 27.78 -36.94
N PRO A 10 19.98 28.91 -37.67
CA PRO A 10 19.41 30.19 -37.26
C PRO A 10 17.89 30.11 -37.05
N ASP A 11 17.23 29.17 -37.74
CA ASP A 11 15.79 28.99 -37.75
C ASP A 11 15.28 28.39 -36.42
N ALA A 12 16.02 27.42 -35.87
CA ALA A 12 15.72 26.83 -34.57
C ALA A 12 15.81 27.86 -33.43
N ALA A 13 16.81 28.75 -33.47
CA ALA A 13 16.98 29.80 -32.48
C ALA A 13 15.89 30.89 -32.59
N SER A 14 15.40 31.18 -33.80
CA SER A 14 14.27 32.09 -34.00
C SER A 14 12.97 31.49 -33.47
N MET A 15 12.67 30.24 -33.82
CA MET A 15 11.49 29.51 -33.35
C MET A 15 11.45 29.40 -31.82
N GLN A 16 12.58 29.09 -31.18
CA GLN A 16 12.66 29.04 -29.72
C GLN A 16 12.38 30.40 -29.06
N ARG A 17 12.87 31.50 -29.64
CA ARG A 17 12.59 32.86 -29.13
C ARG A 17 11.12 33.25 -29.29
N GLU A 18 10.49 32.86 -30.40
CA GLU A 18 9.05 33.11 -30.60
C GLU A 18 8.18 32.29 -29.66
N ILE A 19 8.58 31.05 -29.35
CA ILE A 19 7.91 30.22 -28.32
C ILE A 19 8.06 30.88 -26.95
N GLN A 20 9.28 31.31 -26.59
CA GLN A 20 9.55 31.99 -25.32
C GLN A 20 8.72 33.26 -25.17
N GLN A 21 8.69 34.13 -26.18
CA GLN A 21 7.92 35.38 -26.12
C GLN A 21 6.42 35.15 -25.98
N ARG A 22 5.88 34.12 -26.66
CA ARG A 22 4.47 33.73 -26.51
C ARG A 22 4.17 33.22 -25.10
N GLN A 23 5.07 32.43 -24.52
CA GLN A 23 4.93 31.95 -23.16
C GLN A 23 5.02 33.11 -22.15
N ASP A 24 6.01 33.99 -22.29
CA ASP A 24 6.21 35.16 -21.43
C ASP A 24 4.96 36.06 -21.40
N GLN A 25 4.35 36.30 -22.56
CA GLN A 25 3.10 37.07 -22.65
C GLN A 25 1.92 36.35 -21.97
N SER A 26 1.82 35.03 -22.09
CA SER A 26 0.79 34.23 -21.43
C SER A 26 0.97 34.23 -19.91
N ASP A 27 2.21 34.12 -19.44
CA ASP A 27 2.56 34.12 -18.01
C ASP A 27 2.29 35.50 -17.39
N GLU A 28 2.58 36.60 -18.11
CA GLU A 28 2.25 37.95 -17.66
C GLU A 28 0.75 38.18 -17.53
N ARG A 29 -0.06 37.70 -18.49
CA ARG A 29 -1.53 37.75 -18.40
C ARG A 29 -2.05 36.93 -17.23
N SER A 30 -1.55 35.70 -17.08
CA SER A 30 -1.93 34.79 -15.99
C SER A 30 -1.56 35.37 -14.61
N LYS A 31 -0.41 36.04 -14.49
CA LYS A 31 -0.02 36.75 -13.25
C LYS A 31 -0.93 37.94 -12.94
N GLN A 32 -1.44 38.64 -13.96
CA GLN A 32 -2.41 39.73 -13.76
C GLN A 32 -3.77 39.18 -13.32
N GLU A 33 -4.22 38.06 -13.90
CA GLU A 33 -5.47 37.36 -13.53
C GLU A 33 -5.39 36.64 -12.17
N ALA A 34 -4.23 36.10 -11.80
CA ALA A 34 -3.99 35.50 -10.48
C ALA A 34 -3.98 36.57 -9.36
N ARG A 35 -3.49 37.78 -9.65
CA ARG A 35 -3.51 38.92 -8.71
C ARG A 35 -4.93 39.46 -8.47
N SER A 36 -5.86 39.27 -9.40
CA SER A 36 -7.27 39.67 -9.24
C SER A 36 -8.15 38.60 -8.59
N SER A 37 -7.71 37.34 -8.52
CA SER A 37 -8.47 36.18 -8.01
C SER A 37 -8.04 35.68 -6.62
N GLN A 38 -7.18 36.41 -5.90
CA GLN A 38 -6.64 36.00 -4.58
C GLN A 38 -7.64 35.95 -3.41
N LEU A 39 -8.95 35.92 -3.67
CA LEU A 39 -10.01 35.72 -2.69
C LEU A 39 -11.05 34.73 -3.24
N GLY A 40 -10.77 33.43 -3.10
CA GLY A 40 -11.79 32.38 -3.22
C GLY A 40 -11.55 31.35 -4.32
N ASP A 41 -10.75 30.33 -4.02
CA ASP A 41 -11.12 28.93 -4.24
C ASP A 41 -10.03 28.04 -3.64
N ARG A 42 -10.26 27.53 -2.43
CA ARG A 42 -9.58 26.29 -2.03
C ARG A 42 -10.31 25.19 -2.79
N GLN A 43 -9.76 24.78 -3.92
CA GLN A 43 -10.20 23.54 -4.57
C GLN A 43 -10.10 22.43 -3.53
N GLY A 44 -11.20 21.73 -3.30
CA GLY A 44 -11.29 20.65 -2.31
C GLY A 44 -10.36 19.48 -2.63
N PRO A 45 -10.46 18.37 -1.87
CA PRO A 45 -9.64 17.18 -2.12
C PRO A 45 -9.75 16.73 -3.59
N VAL A 46 -8.61 16.37 -4.20
CA VAL A 46 -8.57 15.96 -5.60
C VAL A 46 -9.19 14.57 -5.76
N GLN A 47 -10.15 14.47 -6.67
CA GLN A 47 -10.79 13.21 -7.07
C GLN A 47 -10.34 12.83 -8.47
N THR A 48 -9.86 11.61 -8.64
CA THR A 48 -9.42 11.06 -9.93
C THR A 48 -10.39 10.01 -10.49
N THR A 49 -11.50 9.79 -9.78
CA THR A 49 -12.59 8.85 -10.09
C THR A 49 -13.93 9.58 -10.07
N GLN A 50 -14.98 8.93 -10.59
CA GLN A 50 -16.37 9.43 -10.44
C GLN A 50 -16.94 9.16 -9.04
N HIS A 51 -16.34 8.24 -8.29
CA HIS A 51 -16.59 8.03 -6.87
C HIS A 51 -15.86 9.07 -6.04
N ASP A 52 -16.60 9.79 -5.18
CA ASP A 52 -16.06 10.85 -4.33
C ASP A 52 -15.54 10.27 -3.01
N TYR A 53 -14.25 10.47 -2.75
CA TYR A 53 -13.62 10.04 -1.51
C TYR A 53 -13.66 11.12 -0.41
N PRO A 54 -13.74 10.72 0.88
CA PRO A 54 -13.69 11.64 2.00
C PRO A 54 -12.42 12.51 1.99
N GLY A 55 -12.61 13.83 2.09
CA GLY A 55 -11.54 14.80 2.32
C GLY A 55 -11.28 15.08 3.79
N THR A 56 -10.35 16.00 4.06
CA THR A 56 -10.11 16.52 5.41
C THR A 56 -11.02 17.71 5.73
N PRO A 57 -11.44 17.92 7.00
CA PRO A 57 -11.05 17.15 8.18
C PRO A 57 -11.82 15.82 8.31
N LEU A 58 -11.11 14.77 8.75
CA LEU A 58 -11.67 13.48 9.15
C LEU A 58 -12.20 13.54 10.59
N PRO A 59 -13.02 12.57 11.04
CA PRO A 59 -13.44 12.51 12.43
C PRO A 59 -12.25 12.41 13.38
N ALA A 60 -12.17 13.35 14.33
CA ALA A 60 -11.18 13.32 15.40
C ALA A 60 -11.51 12.17 16.36
N GLN A 61 -10.68 11.13 16.37
CA GLN A 61 -10.88 9.93 17.18
C GLN A 61 -9.54 9.28 17.53
N HIS A 62 -9.53 8.49 18.60
CA HIS A 62 -8.39 7.66 19.02
C HIS A 62 -8.91 6.29 19.45
N LEU A 63 -8.23 5.21 19.06
CA LEU A 63 -8.62 3.83 19.34
C LEU A 63 -7.51 3.09 20.11
N GLU A 64 -7.85 2.04 20.84
CA GLU A 64 -6.84 1.14 21.42
C GLU A 64 -6.25 0.23 20.34
N LYS A 65 -4.95 -0.07 20.39
CA LYS A 65 -4.31 -0.99 19.45
C LYS A 65 -4.80 -2.43 19.65
N PRO A 66 -4.90 -3.25 18.59
CA PRO A 66 -4.52 -2.96 17.19
C PRO A 66 -5.54 -2.08 16.41
N GLY A 67 -6.67 -1.72 17.03
CA GLY A 67 -7.72 -0.89 16.46
C GLY A 67 -8.77 -1.73 15.74
N LEU A 68 -10.04 -1.51 16.05
CA LEU A 68 -11.16 -2.15 15.34
C LEU A 68 -11.72 -1.20 14.27
N GLU A 69 -11.79 -1.66 13.03
CA GLU A 69 -12.44 -0.93 11.94
C GLU A 69 -13.94 -0.74 12.22
N ALA A 70 -14.55 -1.73 12.87
CA ALA A 70 -15.91 -1.67 13.39
C ALA A 70 -16.17 -0.53 14.39
N GLU A 71 -15.13 0.08 14.99
CA GLU A 71 -15.26 1.21 15.92
C GLU A 71 -15.00 2.58 15.28
N MET A 72 -14.41 2.63 14.08
CA MET A 72 -14.12 3.90 13.40
C MET A 72 -15.41 4.67 13.05
N GLN A 73 -15.44 5.98 13.33
CA GLN A 73 -16.61 6.83 13.02
C GLN A 73 -16.85 6.97 11.50
N LEU A 74 -15.77 7.19 10.74
CA LEU A 74 -15.78 7.10 9.28
C LEU A 74 -15.21 5.73 8.90
N LYS A 75 -16.07 4.86 8.35
CA LYS A 75 -15.66 3.53 7.90
C LYS A 75 -14.74 3.63 6.68
N PRO A 76 -13.57 2.96 6.70
CA PRO A 76 -12.77 2.80 5.50
C PRO A 76 -13.56 2.15 4.37
N GLU A 77 -13.34 2.62 3.15
CA GLU A 77 -13.95 2.02 1.97
C GLU A 77 -13.01 0.95 1.40
N PHE A 78 -13.48 -0.31 1.37
CA PHE A 78 -12.68 -1.47 0.96
C PHE A 78 -13.32 -2.30 -0.17
N LEU A 79 -14.54 -1.96 -0.61
CA LEU A 79 -15.30 -2.77 -1.56
C LEU A 79 -14.97 -2.50 -3.03
N ALA A 80 -14.37 -1.35 -3.38
CA ALA A 80 -14.06 -0.97 -4.76
C ALA A 80 -15.26 -1.16 -5.71
N PRO A 81 -16.41 -0.47 -5.52
CA PRO A 81 -17.62 -0.71 -6.30
C PRO A 81 -17.43 -0.50 -7.81
N ASP A 82 -16.49 0.37 -8.21
CA ASP A 82 -16.16 0.64 -9.61
C ASP A 82 -15.26 -0.43 -10.26
N TYR A 83 -14.77 -1.41 -9.47
CA TYR A 83 -13.89 -2.46 -9.96
C TYR A 83 -14.66 -3.72 -10.35
N CYS A 84 -14.62 -4.06 -11.64
CA CYS A 84 -15.18 -5.30 -12.18
C CYS A 84 -14.12 -6.42 -12.21
N GLY A 85 -14.37 -7.52 -11.51
CA GLY A 85 -13.52 -8.71 -11.56
C GLY A 85 -13.44 -9.30 -12.97
N SER A 86 -12.28 -9.86 -13.32
CA SER A 86 -12.02 -10.41 -14.66
C SER A 86 -11.36 -11.79 -14.62
N GLY A 87 -11.36 -12.45 -13.45
CA GLY A 87 -10.81 -13.78 -13.24
C GLY A 87 -9.29 -13.84 -13.29
N LYS A 88 -8.59 -12.73 -12.99
CA LYS A 88 -7.11 -12.66 -13.08
C LYS A 88 -6.41 -13.60 -12.11
N LEU A 89 -7.08 -13.94 -11.01
CA LEU A 89 -6.58 -14.81 -9.95
C LEU A 89 -7.41 -16.09 -9.84
N ALA A 90 -8.17 -16.45 -10.88
CA ALA A 90 -9.10 -17.57 -10.86
C ALA A 90 -8.41 -18.88 -10.46
N GLY A 91 -8.91 -19.51 -9.38
CA GLY A 91 -8.41 -20.78 -8.85
C GLY A 91 -7.06 -20.70 -8.14
N MET A 92 -6.59 -19.49 -7.82
CA MET A 92 -5.41 -19.26 -6.98
C MET A 92 -5.80 -19.27 -5.50
N VAL A 93 -4.81 -19.48 -4.64
CA VAL A 93 -4.94 -19.39 -3.18
C VAL A 93 -3.97 -18.34 -2.65
N ALA A 94 -4.50 -17.40 -1.86
CA ALA A 94 -3.74 -16.31 -1.27
C ALA A 94 -3.73 -16.37 0.26
N ILE A 95 -2.58 -16.03 0.87
CA ILE A 95 -2.48 -15.67 2.29
C ILE A 95 -2.30 -14.16 2.39
N VAL A 96 -3.10 -13.49 3.23
CA VAL A 96 -2.98 -12.05 3.53
C VAL A 96 -2.82 -11.86 5.03
N THR A 97 -1.66 -11.37 5.47
CA THR A 97 -1.45 -11.01 6.89
C THR A 97 -2.01 -9.62 7.20
N GLY A 98 -2.64 -9.42 8.35
CA GLY A 98 -3.43 -8.22 8.63
C GLY A 98 -4.60 -8.08 7.65
N GLY A 99 -5.20 -9.22 7.28
CA GLY A 99 -6.28 -9.28 6.30
C GLY A 99 -7.66 -8.99 6.89
N ASP A 100 -7.77 -8.79 8.19
CA ASP A 100 -9.00 -8.48 8.92
C ASP A 100 -9.53 -7.07 8.66
N SER A 101 -8.67 -6.11 8.34
CA SER A 101 -9.02 -4.68 8.24
C SER A 101 -8.14 -3.92 7.24
N GLY A 102 -8.50 -2.66 6.97
CA GLY A 102 -7.74 -1.71 6.17
C GLY A 102 -7.36 -2.23 4.79
N ILE A 103 -6.09 -2.01 4.42
CA ILE A 103 -5.55 -2.43 3.11
C ILE A 103 -5.68 -3.95 2.93
N GLY A 104 -5.37 -4.73 3.96
CA GLY A 104 -5.43 -6.20 3.87
C GLY A 104 -6.85 -6.71 3.62
N ARG A 105 -7.86 -6.12 4.26
CA ARG A 105 -9.29 -6.40 3.98
C ARG A 105 -9.64 -6.10 2.53
N ALA A 106 -9.30 -4.91 2.03
CA ALA A 106 -9.59 -4.54 0.65
C ALA A 106 -8.90 -5.47 -0.36
N VAL A 107 -7.67 -5.92 -0.06
CA VAL A 107 -6.94 -6.90 -0.86
C VAL A 107 -7.62 -8.27 -0.84
N ALA A 108 -8.01 -8.76 0.34
CA ALA A 108 -8.69 -10.05 0.49
C ALA A 108 -10.00 -10.08 -0.31
N VAL A 109 -10.84 -9.06 -0.20
CA VAL A 109 -12.10 -8.95 -0.95
C VAL A 109 -11.85 -8.85 -2.45
N LEU A 110 -10.89 -8.04 -2.89
CA LEU A 110 -10.63 -7.88 -4.33
C LEU A 110 -9.98 -9.13 -4.95
N TYR A 111 -9.17 -9.87 -4.19
CA TYR A 111 -8.65 -11.17 -4.62
C TYR A 111 -9.77 -12.19 -4.80
N ALA A 112 -10.74 -12.20 -3.88
CA ALA A 112 -11.92 -13.03 -3.99
C ALA A 112 -12.73 -12.70 -5.25
N ARG A 113 -12.95 -11.39 -5.51
CA ARG A 113 -13.61 -10.91 -6.74
C ARG A 113 -12.86 -11.31 -8.02
N GLU A 114 -11.54 -11.44 -7.96
CA GLU A 114 -10.71 -11.93 -9.07
C GLU A 114 -10.60 -13.47 -9.13
N GLY A 115 -11.29 -14.18 -8.23
CA GLY A 115 -11.48 -15.63 -8.25
C GLY A 115 -10.50 -16.44 -7.41
N ALA A 116 -9.83 -15.83 -6.41
CA ALA A 116 -8.93 -16.54 -5.50
C ALA A 116 -9.59 -16.89 -4.16
N ASP A 117 -9.34 -18.10 -3.66
CA ASP A 117 -9.58 -18.42 -2.25
C ASP A 117 -8.58 -17.68 -1.36
N VAL A 118 -9.02 -17.21 -0.19
CA VAL A 118 -8.21 -16.34 0.67
C VAL A 118 -8.13 -16.85 2.11
N ALA A 119 -6.91 -17.01 2.62
CA ALA A 119 -6.67 -17.14 4.05
C ALA A 119 -6.20 -15.80 4.62
N ILE A 120 -6.86 -15.32 5.67
CA ILE A 120 -6.45 -14.10 6.37
C ILE A 120 -5.86 -14.45 7.74
N ILE A 121 -4.67 -13.91 8.00
CA ILE A 121 -3.99 -13.96 9.29
C ILE A 121 -4.17 -12.62 9.97
N TYR A 122 -4.55 -12.61 11.24
CA TYR A 122 -4.83 -11.42 12.05
C TYR A 122 -4.53 -11.70 13.52
N LEU A 123 -4.48 -10.70 14.39
CA LEU A 123 -4.04 -10.91 15.78
C LEU A 123 -5.18 -11.40 16.67
N SER A 124 -6.21 -10.58 16.85
CA SER A 124 -7.33 -10.82 17.78
C SER A 124 -8.63 -10.10 17.42
N GLU A 125 -8.67 -9.37 16.31
CA GLU A 125 -9.77 -8.57 15.78
C GLU A 125 -10.85 -9.46 15.13
N HIS A 126 -11.40 -10.41 15.92
CA HIS A 126 -12.28 -11.46 15.40
C HIS A 126 -13.54 -10.92 14.71
N GLU A 127 -14.10 -9.80 15.18
CA GLU A 127 -15.24 -9.15 14.53
C GLU A 127 -14.90 -8.71 13.10
N ASP A 128 -13.82 -7.94 12.96
CA ASP A 128 -13.33 -7.44 11.67
C ASP A 128 -12.91 -8.57 10.71
N ALA A 129 -12.29 -9.62 11.25
CA ALA A 129 -11.93 -10.80 10.47
C ALA A 129 -13.16 -11.57 9.97
N ASN A 130 -14.20 -11.73 10.81
CA ASN A 130 -15.45 -12.37 10.40
C ASN A 130 -16.19 -11.54 9.33
N ASP A 131 -16.17 -10.21 9.45
CA ASP A 131 -16.74 -9.35 8.43
C ASP A 131 -16.00 -9.45 7.10
N THR A 132 -14.67 -9.44 7.11
CA THR A 132 -13.87 -9.66 5.89
C THR A 132 -14.20 -11.01 5.26
N LYS A 133 -14.27 -12.07 6.07
CA LYS A 133 -14.68 -13.40 5.60
C LYS A 133 -16.03 -13.38 4.91
N ARG A 134 -17.03 -12.70 5.50
CA ARG A 134 -18.36 -12.57 4.90
C ARG A 134 -18.30 -11.90 3.52
N TYR A 135 -17.47 -10.87 3.35
CA TYR A 135 -17.31 -10.22 2.04
C TYR A 135 -16.55 -11.08 1.03
N VAL A 136 -15.50 -11.80 1.44
CA VAL A 136 -14.82 -12.77 0.57
C VAL A 136 -15.79 -13.86 0.09
N GLU A 137 -16.60 -14.39 1.00
CA GLU A 137 -17.60 -15.43 0.68
C GLU A 137 -18.73 -14.89 -0.19
N ALA A 138 -19.08 -13.60 -0.06
CA ALA A 138 -20.06 -12.94 -0.93
C ALA A 138 -19.57 -12.77 -2.38
N GLU A 139 -18.26 -12.71 -2.61
CA GLU A 139 -17.64 -12.75 -3.95
C GLU A 139 -17.56 -14.19 -4.51
N GLY A 140 -18.01 -15.19 -3.75
CA GLY A 140 -18.10 -16.59 -4.18
C GLY A 140 -16.83 -17.43 -3.98
N GLN A 141 -15.85 -16.92 -3.22
CA GLN A 141 -14.62 -17.66 -2.87
C GLN A 141 -14.63 -18.09 -1.40
N SER A 142 -13.78 -19.04 -1.04
CA SER A 142 -13.65 -19.50 0.34
C SER A 142 -12.76 -18.56 1.15
N CYS A 143 -13.10 -18.36 2.43
CA CYS A 143 -12.23 -17.65 3.36
C CYS A 143 -11.85 -18.49 4.58
N MET A 144 -10.55 -18.54 4.89
CA MET A 144 -10.01 -19.16 6.10
C MET A 144 -9.49 -18.10 7.07
N LEU A 145 -9.89 -18.19 8.34
CA LEU A 145 -9.48 -17.28 9.40
C LEU A 145 -8.41 -17.93 10.27
N LEU A 146 -7.27 -17.25 10.44
CA LEU A 146 -6.13 -17.75 11.22
C LEU A 146 -5.66 -16.69 12.22
N PRO A 147 -6.27 -16.61 13.42
CA PRO A 147 -5.82 -15.70 14.46
C PRO A 147 -4.47 -16.14 15.02
N GLY A 148 -3.52 -15.22 15.12
CA GLY A 148 -2.23 -15.44 15.76
C GLY A 148 -1.17 -14.42 15.35
N ASP A 149 0.00 -14.60 15.93
CA ASP A 149 1.05 -13.58 15.91
C ASP A 149 2.15 -13.93 14.91
N VAL A 150 2.33 -13.07 13.91
CA VAL A 150 3.37 -13.26 12.88
C VAL A 150 4.80 -13.19 13.44
N ARG A 151 4.99 -12.65 14.66
CA ARG A 151 6.28 -12.68 15.36
C ARG A 151 6.70 -14.10 15.75
N ASP A 152 5.76 -15.03 15.88
CA ASP A 152 6.05 -16.43 16.19
C ASP A 152 6.27 -17.26 14.91
N ALA A 153 7.52 -17.65 14.68
CA ALA A 153 7.90 -18.49 13.56
C ALA A 153 7.18 -19.86 13.55
N ALA A 154 6.83 -20.41 14.72
CA ALA A 154 6.10 -21.68 14.80
C ALA A 154 4.65 -21.50 14.34
N PHE A 155 3.97 -20.46 14.82
CA PHE A 155 2.66 -20.06 14.31
C PHE A 155 2.68 -19.86 12.79
N CYS A 156 3.60 -19.06 12.25
CA CYS A 156 3.68 -18.81 10.80
C CYS A 156 3.80 -20.11 9.98
N ARG A 157 4.61 -21.07 10.43
CA ARG A 157 4.73 -22.38 9.77
C ARG A 157 3.42 -23.17 9.83
N GLY A 158 2.82 -23.28 11.02
CA GLY A 158 1.57 -24.03 11.21
C GLY A 158 0.38 -23.39 10.50
N ALA A 159 0.33 -22.07 10.39
CA ALA A 159 -0.69 -21.34 9.64
C ALA A 159 -0.60 -21.67 8.14
N VAL A 160 0.59 -21.60 7.55
CA VAL A 160 0.81 -21.91 6.14
C VAL A 160 0.51 -23.39 5.83
N GLU A 161 0.91 -24.31 6.72
CA GLU A 161 0.60 -25.74 6.58
C GLU A 161 -0.92 -25.97 6.55
N GLN A 162 -1.67 -25.39 7.48
CA GLN A 162 -3.14 -25.49 7.50
C GLN A 162 -3.80 -24.92 6.23
N VAL A 163 -3.28 -23.81 5.68
CA VAL A 163 -3.77 -23.25 4.40
C VAL A 163 -3.53 -24.24 3.27
N HIS A 164 -2.33 -24.82 3.20
CA HIS A 164 -2.01 -25.81 2.17
C HIS A 164 -2.86 -27.08 2.31
N GLU A 165 -3.06 -27.59 3.53
CA GLU A 165 -3.93 -28.74 3.80
C GLU A 165 -5.39 -28.46 3.40
N ARG A 166 -5.87 -27.24 3.66
CA ARG A 166 -7.25 -26.85 3.37
C ARG A 166 -7.52 -26.70 1.87
N PHE A 167 -6.65 -26.03 1.14
CA PHE A 167 -6.88 -25.66 -0.26
C PHE A 167 -6.10 -26.50 -1.27
N GLY A 168 -5.10 -27.27 -0.83
CA GLY A 168 -4.23 -28.09 -1.68
C GLY A 168 -3.25 -27.28 -2.54
N ARG A 169 -3.21 -25.96 -2.37
CA ARG A 169 -2.47 -25.00 -3.22
C ARG A 169 -2.10 -23.75 -2.42
N LEU A 170 -1.04 -23.07 -2.85
CA LEU A 170 -0.68 -21.74 -2.39
C LEU A 170 0.10 -21.01 -3.51
N ASP A 171 -0.40 -19.85 -3.92
CA ASP A 171 0.18 -19.10 -5.05
C ASP A 171 0.60 -17.68 -4.67
N ILE A 172 -0.08 -17.07 -3.69
CA ILE A 172 0.14 -15.67 -3.34
C ILE A 172 0.37 -15.53 -1.84
N LEU A 173 1.43 -14.83 -1.46
CA LEU A 173 1.63 -14.32 -0.10
C LEU A 173 1.59 -12.79 -0.14
N VAL A 174 0.72 -12.19 0.66
CA VAL A 174 0.71 -10.76 0.96
C VAL A 174 1.14 -10.57 2.42
N ASN A 175 2.36 -10.08 2.61
CA ASN A 175 2.78 -9.60 3.92
C ASN A 175 2.30 -8.15 4.08
N ASN A 176 1.33 -7.94 4.97
CA ASN A 176 0.73 -6.63 5.20
C ASN A 176 0.64 -6.26 6.70
N ALA A 177 0.48 -7.23 7.60
CA ALA A 177 0.45 -7.00 9.06
C ALA A 177 1.63 -6.11 9.53
N ALA A 178 1.35 -5.13 10.38
CA ALA A 178 2.36 -4.22 10.88
C ALA A 178 2.01 -3.67 12.27
N PHE A 179 3.04 -3.29 13.00
CA PHE A 179 2.95 -2.44 14.18
C PHE A 179 3.55 -1.06 13.86
N GLN A 180 2.90 -0.01 14.37
CA GLN A 180 3.31 1.38 14.25
C GLN A 180 2.88 2.12 15.52
N GLU A 181 3.74 3.02 16.01
CA GLU A 181 3.42 3.97 17.09
C GLU A 181 4.17 5.29 16.82
N HIS A 182 3.60 6.47 17.06
CA HIS A 182 4.35 7.73 16.95
C HIS A 182 5.27 7.95 18.17
N ALA A 183 6.41 8.60 17.95
CA ALA A 183 7.27 9.13 19.02
C ALA A 183 7.70 10.56 18.68
N GLU A 184 7.60 11.48 19.63
CA GLU A 184 8.02 12.87 19.41
C GLU A 184 9.55 13.01 19.42
N LYS A 185 10.25 12.20 20.23
CA LYS A 185 11.71 12.19 20.34
C LYS A 185 12.25 10.78 20.28
N LEU A 186 13.49 10.63 19.81
CA LEU A 186 14.20 9.35 19.87
C LEU A 186 14.34 8.81 21.30
N ALA A 187 14.51 9.69 22.30
CA ALA A 187 14.62 9.27 23.70
C ALA A 187 13.33 8.65 24.27
N ASP A 188 12.18 8.84 23.61
CA ASP A 188 10.90 8.25 24.03
C ASP A 188 10.73 6.82 23.46
N LEU A 189 11.59 6.42 22.52
CA LEU A 189 11.56 5.11 21.88
C LEU A 189 12.33 4.10 22.73
N THR A 190 11.61 3.24 23.46
CA THR A 190 12.24 2.18 24.25
C THR A 190 12.74 1.04 23.36
N GLU A 191 13.70 0.29 23.87
CA GLU A 191 14.26 -0.89 23.22
C GLU A 191 13.18 -1.96 23.00
N GLU A 192 12.23 -2.14 23.93
CA GLU A 192 11.13 -3.08 23.80
C GLU A 192 10.19 -2.70 22.65
N ARG A 193 9.87 -1.41 22.52
CA ARG A 193 9.05 -0.93 21.39
C ARG A 193 9.81 -1.10 20.08
N PHE A 194 11.09 -0.74 20.02
CA PHE A 194 11.90 -0.93 18.82
C PHE A 194 11.94 -2.41 18.40
N ASP A 195 12.18 -3.33 19.35
CA ASP A 195 12.17 -4.77 19.12
C ASP A 195 10.80 -5.28 18.67
N LEU A 196 9.71 -4.80 19.28
CA LEU A 196 8.34 -5.11 18.87
C LEU A 196 8.08 -4.74 17.41
N THR A 197 8.43 -3.51 17.01
CA THR A 197 8.27 -3.02 15.64
C THR A 197 9.09 -3.86 14.66
N MET A 198 10.35 -4.16 14.99
CA MET A 198 11.22 -5.01 14.16
C MET A 198 10.69 -6.45 14.04
N LYS A 199 10.28 -7.07 15.15
CA LYS A 199 9.76 -8.43 15.16
C LYS A 199 8.47 -8.54 14.36
N THR A 200 7.58 -7.57 14.46
CA THR A 200 6.32 -7.59 13.70
C THR A 200 6.57 -7.36 12.21
N ASN A 201 7.28 -6.28 11.87
CA ASN A 201 7.33 -5.78 10.50
C ASN A 201 8.43 -6.41 9.65
N VAL A 202 9.51 -6.92 10.27
CA VAL A 202 10.65 -7.51 9.54
C VAL A 202 10.72 -9.02 9.79
N TYR A 203 10.71 -9.46 11.05
CA TYR A 203 10.78 -10.90 11.34
C TYR A 203 9.50 -11.61 10.88
N GLY A 204 8.32 -11.01 11.08
CA GLY A 204 7.06 -11.56 10.58
C GLY A 204 7.07 -11.79 9.06
N TYR A 205 7.56 -10.82 8.29
CA TYR A 205 7.68 -10.93 6.83
C TYR A 205 8.66 -12.03 6.44
N PHE A 206 9.79 -12.12 7.14
CA PHE A 206 10.76 -13.19 6.95
C PHE A 206 10.18 -14.57 7.29
N HIS A 207 9.46 -14.71 8.41
CA HIS A 207 8.86 -15.96 8.86
C HIS A 207 7.81 -16.46 7.88
N MET A 208 6.91 -15.59 7.44
CA MET A 208 5.89 -15.92 6.45
C MET A 208 6.51 -16.26 5.10
N ALA A 209 7.42 -15.43 4.59
CA ALA A 209 8.12 -15.69 3.33
C ALA A 209 8.82 -17.05 3.35
N LYS A 210 9.53 -17.37 4.44
CA LYS A 210 10.19 -18.68 4.60
C LYS A 210 9.19 -19.84 4.69
N ALA A 211 8.07 -19.65 5.40
CA ALA A 211 7.06 -20.68 5.61
C ALA A 211 6.34 -21.10 4.31
N VAL A 212 6.12 -20.16 3.38
CA VAL A 212 5.42 -20.45 2.12
C VAL A 212 6.27 -21.15 1.06
N LEU A 213 7.61 -21.05 1.12
CA LEU A 213 8.51 -21.56 0.07
C LEU A 213 8.35 -23.04 -0.30
N PRO A 214 8.05 -23.98 0.63
CA PRO A 214 7.81 -25.38 0.25
C PRO A 214 6.61 -25.55 -0.70
N TYR A 215 5.64 -24.64 -0.62
CA TYR A 215 4.35 -24.75 -1.30
C TYR A 215 4.27 -23.88 -2.55
N LEU A 216 4.94 -22.73 -2.59
CA LEU A 216 4.97 -21.87 -3.77
C LEU A 216 5.64 -22.58 -4.96
N LYS A 217 5.03 -22.41 -6.15
CA LYS A 217 5.52 -22.94 -7.43
C LYS A 217 5.75 -21.82 -8.43
N ARG A 218 6.32 -22.14 -9.59
CA ARG A 218 6.50 -21.21 -10.71
C ARG A 218 5.17 -20.48 -11.00
N GLY A 219 5.23 -19.16 -11.11
CA GLY A 219 4.07 -18.30 -11.32
C GLY A 219 3.55 -17.66 -10.03
N ALA A 220 3.98 -18.12 -8.86
CA ALA A 220 3.62 -17.52 -7.57
C ALA A 220 4.17 -16.10 -7.39
N ALA A 221 3.55 -15.37 -6.46
CA ALA A 221 3.92 -14.00 -6.11
C ALA A 221 3.99 -13.79 -4.59
N ILE A 222 4.99 -13.04 -4.15
CA ILE A 222 5.06 -12.47 -2.80
C ILE A 222 4.95 -10.95 -2.94
N ILE A 223 4.03 -10.34 -2.20
CA ILE A 223 3.81 -8.90 -2.20
C ILE A 223 3.96 -8.40 -0.77
N ASN A 224 4.88 -7.46 -0.58
CA ASN A 224 5.16 -6.88 0.73
C ASN A 224 4.60 -5.46 0.82
N THR A 225 3.96 -5.14 1.94
CA THR A 225 3.45 -3.79 2.20
C THR A 225 4.56 -2.94 2.81
N GLY A 226 5.18 -2.12 1.98
CA GLY A 226 6.11 -1.08 2.36
C GLY A 226 5.40 0.15 2.95
N SER A 227 5.96 1.33 2.68
CA SER A 227 5.39 2.64 3.04
C SER A 227 6.21 3.73 2.34
N VAL A 228 5.61 4.88 2.06
CA VAL A 228 6.34 6.10 1.67
C VAL A 228 7.39 6.48 2.73
N THR A 229 7.17 6.17 4.00
CA THR A 229 8.15 6.40 5.08
C THR A 229 9.40 5.53 4.95
N GLY A 230 9.32 4.39 4.26
CA GLY A 230 10.50 3.60 3.90
C GLY A 230 11.35 4.26 2.81
N LEU A 231 10.74 5.08 1.95
CA LEU A 231 11.41 5.83 0.89
C LEU A 231 11.98 7.15 1.40
N LYS A 232 11.24 7.84 2.28
CA LYS A 232 11.52 9.23 2.68
C LYS A 232 11.96 9.40 4.13
N GLY A 233 11.76 8.38 4.96
CA GLY A 233 11.85 8.50 6.41
C GLY A 233 10.67 9.28 7.01
N SER A 234 10.62 9.31 8.34
CA SER A 234 9.75 10.21 9.11
C SER A 234 10.38 10.47 10.46
N LYS A 235 10.43 11.75 10.86
CA LYS A 235 11.02 12.17 12.14
C LYS A 235 10.24 11.69 13.37
N HIS A 236 9.00 11.23 13.20
CA HIS A 236 8.13 10.76 14.29
C HIS A 236 7.94 9.24 14.31
N LEU A 237 8.48 8.53 13.32
CA LEU A 237 8.27 7.11 13.09
C LEU A 237 9.61 6.43 12.81
N LEU A 238 10.61 6.59 13.69
CA LEU A 238 11.98 6.11 13.45
C LEU A 238 12.04 4.59 13.29
N ASP A 239 11.55 3.84 14.29
CA ASP A 239 11.46 2.37 14.25
C ASP A 239 10.66 1.89 13.05
N TYR A 240 9.45 2.43 12.86
CA TYR A 240 8.58 2.05 11.75
C TYR A 240 9.22 2.33 10.37
N SER A 241 9.77 3.52 10.15
CA SER A 241 10.43 3.88 8.88
C SER A 241 11.64 2.99 8.61
N THR A 242 12.43 2.67 9.65
CA THR A 242 13.51 1.68 9.55
C THR A 242 12.98 0.33 9.07
N THR A 243 11.88 -0.16 9.63
CA THR A 243 11.29 -1.44 9.18
C THR A 243 10.80 -1.39 7.75
N LYS A 244 10.21 -0.27 7.31
CA LYS A 244 9.69 -0.14 5.95
C LYS A 244 10.82 -0.05 4.91
N GLY A 245 11.92 0.63 5.22
CA GLY A 245 13.15 0.57 4.40
C GLY A 245 13.76 -0.84 4.36
N ALA A 246 13.77 -1.55 5.50
CA ALA A 246 14.22 -2.95 5.55
C ALA A 246 13.33 -3.88 4.69
N ILE A 247 12.01 -3.70 4.70
CA ILE A 247 11.07 -4.44 3.84
C ILE A 247 11.37 -4.19 2.36
N HIS A 248 11.68 -2.95 1.96
CA HIS A 248 12.06 -2.63 0.58
C HIS A 248 13.35 -3.36 0.17
N ALA A 249 14.40 -3.30 1.00
CA ALA A 249 15.65 -4.02 0.78
C ALA A 249 15.46 -5.55 0.75
N PHE A 250 14.65 -6.08 1.66
CA PHE A 250 14.29 -7.49 1.72
C PHE A 250 13.56 -7.94 0.46
N THR A 251 12.63 -7.13 -0.04
CA THR A 251 11.87 -7.41 -1.28
C THR A 251 12.80 -7.56 -2.49
N MET A 252 13.68 -6.59 -2.72
CA MET A 252 14.66 -6.64 -3.83
C MET A 252 15.59 -7.84 -3.71
N SER A 253 16.07 -8.13 -2.50
CA SER A 253 16.99 -9.25 -2.25
C SER A 253 16.31 -10.61 -2.45
N LEU A 254 15.08 -10.76 -1.95
CA LEU A 254 14.30 -11.99 -2.08
C LEU A 254 13.84 -12.21 -3.52
N ALA A 255 13.50 -11.15 -4.25
CA ALA A 255 13.19 -11.22 -5.68
C ALA A 255 14.33 -11.85 -6.48
N SER A 256 15.56 -11.36 -6.27
CA SER A 256 16.76 -11.93 -6.90
C SER A 256 17.01 -13.38 -6.47
N ASN A 257 16.78 -13.70 -5.19
CA ASN A 257 16.98 -15.05 -4.66
C ASN A 257 15.98 -16.08 -5.22
N LEU A 258 14.72 -15.67 -5.45
CA LEU A 258 13.65 -16.58 -5.90
C LEU A 258 13.42 -16.56 -7.42
N LEU A 259 14.22 -15.78 -8.17
CA LEU A 259 14.03 -15.58 -9.60
C LEU A 259 14.10 -16.89 -10.41
N GLU A 260 15.08 -17.75 -10.11
CA GLU A 260 15.26 -19.04 -10.79
C GLU A 260 14.11 -20.04 -10.51
N HIS A 261 13.40 -19.84 -9.40
CA HIS A 261 12.18 -20.60 -9.07
C HIS A 261 10.94 -20.09 -9.80
N GLY A 262 11.04 -18.97 -10.53
CA GLY A 262 9.93 -18.34 -11.22
C GLY A 262 8.89 -17.74 -10.27
N ILE A 263 9.34 -17.28 -9.09
CA ILE A 263 8.51 -16.61 -8.09
C ILE A 263 8.86 -15.12 -8.10
N ARG A 264 7.83 -14.28 -8.20
CA ARG A 264 8.00 -12.82 -8.23
C ARG A 264 7.87 -12.26 -6.82
N VAL A 265 8.68 -11.28 -6.47
CA VAL A 265 8.62 -10.62 -5.16
C VAL A 265 8.62 -9.12 -5.37
N ASN A 266 7.56 -8.43 -4.98
CA ASN A 266 7.42 -6.99 -5.15
C ASN A 266 6.92 -6.34 -3.87
N ALA A 267 7.01 -5.01 -3.78
CA ALA A 267 6.43 -4.25 -2.70
C ALA A 267 5.51 -3.15 -3.23
N ILE A 268 4.51 -2.81 -2.44
CA ILE A 268 3.71 -1.59 -2.63
C ILE A 268 4.08 -0.65 -1.49
N ALA A 269 4.29 0.63 -1.77
CA ALA A 269 4.58 1.67 -0.78
C ALA A 269 3.41 2.65 -0.72
N PRO A 270 2.43 2.42 0.19
CA PRO A 270 1.33 3.34 0.38
C PRO A 270 1.80 4.69 0.97
N GLY A 271 1.10 5.76 0.61
CA GLY A 271 1.10 7.02 1.34
C GLY A 271 0.13 6.97 2.54
N PRO A 272 -0.56 8.08 2.86
CA PRO A 272 -1.57 8.07 3.90
C PRO A 272 -2.83 7.34 3.42
N VAL A 273 -3.14 6.19 4.02
CA VAL A 273 -4.35 5.40 3.76
C VAL A 273 -5.19 5.34 5.03
N TRP A 274 -6.48 5.61 4.92
CA TRP A 274 -7.40 5.62 6.06
C TRP A 274 -7.71 4.19 6.53
N THR A 275 -7.14 3.79 7.67
CA THR A 275 -7.23 2.45 8.25
C THR A 275 -7.34 2.53 9.77
N PRO A 276 -7.68 1.44 10.48
CA PRO A 276 -7.69 1.43 11.95
C PRO A 276 -6.33 1.71 12.58
N LEU A 277 -5.24 1.48 11.84
CA LEU A 277 -3.88 1.76 12.29
C LEU A 277 -3.69 3.26 12.61
N ASN A 278 -4.36 4.17 11.90
CA ASN A 278 -4.16 5.62 12.04
C ASN A 278 -4.76 6.20 13.34
N PRO A 279 -6.06 6.01 13.64
CA PRO A 279 -6.62 6.48 14.91
C PRO A 279 -6.06 5.73 16.12
N ALA A 280 -5.50 4.52 15.94
CA ALA A 280 -4.84 3.79 17.02
C ALA A 280 -3.38 4.23 17.28
N ASP A 281 -2.84 5.18 16.49
CA ASP A 281 -1.41 5.54 16.46
C ASP A 281 -1.14 7.03 16.69
N ALA A 282 -2.12 7.89 16.44
CA ALA A 282 -1.97 9.33 16.59
C ALA A 282 -3.07 9.95 17.48
N PRO A 283 -2.78 11.08 18.15
CA PRO A 283 -3.79 11.89 18.81
C PRO A 283 -4.90 12.35 17.85
N ALA A 284 -6.12 12.49 18.38
CA ALA A 284 -7.33 12.75 17.61
C ALA A 284 -7.28 14.00 16.71
N ASP A 285 -6.56 15.05 17.12
CA ASP A 285 -6.37 16.29 16.35
C ASP A 285 -5.47 16.07 15.11
N LYS A 286 -4.42 15.25 15.23
CA LYS A 286 -3.57 14.87 14.10
C LYS A 286 -4.34 13.96 13.13
N VAL A 287 -5.15 13.04 13.64
CA VAL A 287 -6.00 12.13 12.84
C VAL A 287 -6.96 12.91 11.93
N ALA A 288 -7.53 14.01 12.42
CA ALA A 288 -8.45 14.84 11.63
C ALA A 288 -7.80 15.46 10.37
N GLN A 289 -6.49 15.69 10.37
CA GLN A 289 -5.76 16.29 9.24
C GLN A 289 -5.01 15.26 8.39
N PHE A 290 -5.22 13.97 8.64
CA PHE A 290 -4.48 12.90 7.98
C PHE A 290 -4.67 12.93 6.46
N GLY A 291 -3.57 13.03 5.71
CA GLY A 291 -3.55 13.09 4.24
C GLY A 291 -3.76 14.48 3.64
N ALA A 292 -3.99 15.53 4.45
CA ALA A 292 -4.18 16.91 3.96
C ALA A 292 -2.93 17.50 3.27
N ASP A 293 -1.75 16.96 3.56
CA ASP A 293 -0.45 17.41 3.05
C ASP A 293 -0.03 16.74 1.74
N THR A 294 -0.80 15.77 1.24
CA THR A 294 -0.60 15.18 -0.09
C THR A 294 -1.00 16.14 -1.19
N ASP A 295 -0.49 15.95 -2.41
CA ASP A 295 -0.93 16.75 -3.56
C ASP A 295 -2.42 16.53 -3.88
N MET A 296 -2.97 15.37 -3.52
CA MET A 296 -4.41 15.08 -3.61
C MET A 296 -5.23 15.62 -2.42
N GLN A 297 -4.59 16.15 -1.36
CA GLN A 297 -5.21 16.76 -0.17
C GLN A 297 -6.25 15.87 0.55
N ARG A 298 -6.12 14.56 0.43
CA ARG A 298 -6.93 13.56 1.14
C ARG A 298 -6.12 12.29 1.40
N PRO A 299 -6.50 11.49 2.41
CA PRO A 299 -5.98 10.13 2.48
C PRO A 299 -6.60 9.28 1.36
N ALA A 300 -5.89 8.25 0.95
CA ALA A 300 -6.48 7.18 0.15
C ALA A 300 -7.42 6.33 1.02
N GLN A 301 -8.44 5.73 0.40
CA GLN A 301 -9.19 4.63 1.00
C GLN A 301 -8.52 3.28 0.66
N PRO A 302 -8.65 2.25 1.51
CA PRO A 302 -8.07 0.93 1.25
C PRO A 302 -8.37 0.34 -0.14
N GLN A 303 -9.57 0.58 -0.67
CA GLN A 303 -9.98 0.13 -2.00
C GLN A 303 -9.17 0.75 -3.15
N GLU A 304 -8.52 1.88 -2.93
CA GLU A 304 -7.65 2.51 -3.94
C GLU A 304 -6.28 1.81 -4.04
N LEU A 305 -5.94 0.97 -3.05
CA LEU A 305 -4.68 0.23 -3.01
C LEU A 305 -4.83 -1.18 -3.59
N SER A 306 -5.96 -1.84 -3.36
CA SER A 306 -6.16 -3.25 -3.71
C SER A 306 -5.98 -3.59 -5.21
N PRO A 307 -6.28 -2.71 -6.19
CA PRO A 307 -5.97 -2.99 -7.60
C PRO A 307 -4.47 -3.18 -7.89
N ALA A 308 -3.59 -2.47 -7.17
CA ALA A 308 -2.14 -2.63 -7.31
C ALA A 308 -1.68 -4.02 -6.84
N TYR A 309 -2.31 -4.55 -5.79
CA TYR A 309 -2.05 -5.91 -5.32
C TYR A 309 -2.50 -6.95 -6.34
N VAL A 310 -3.68 -6.80 -6.94
CA VAL A 310 -4.14 -7.69 -8.03
C VAL A 310 -3.15 -7.66 -9.20
N PHE A 311 -2.74 -6.45 -9.62
CA PHE A 311 -1.78 -6.28 -10.70
C PHE A 311 -0.46 -7.03 -10.45
N LEU A 312 0.11 -6.90 -9.25
CA LEU A 312 1.36 -7.56 -8.88
C LEU A 312 1.18 -9.06 -8.60
N ALA A 313 0.01 -9.52 -8.16
CA ALA A 313 -0.28 -10.93 -7.94
C ALA A 313 -0.45 -11.68 -9.26
N ALA A 314 -1.18 -11.09 -10.22
CA ALA A 314 -1.57 -11.74 -11.46
C ALA A 314 -0.39 -11.88 -12.44
N PRO A 315 0.05 -13.10 -12.79
CA PRO A 315 1.14 -13.31 -13.76
C PRO A 315 0.81 -12.74 -15.15
N CYS A 316 -0.46 -12.72 -15.54
CA CYS A 316 -0.90 -12.13 -16.82
C CYS A 316 -0.71 -10.61 -16.89
N CYS A 317 -0.51 -9.94 -15.75
CA CYS A 317 -0.34 -8.49 -15.67
C CYS A 317 1.12 -8.08 -15.42
N SER A 318 1.86 -8.89 -14.68
CA SER A 318 3.16 -8.50 -14.13
C SER A 318 4.24 -9.59 -14.23
N SER A 319 4.14 -10.50 -15.20
CA SER A 319 5.10 -11.59 -15.43
C SER A 319 6.57 -11.13 -15.58
N TYR A 320 6.79 -9.89 -16.05
CA TYR A 320 8.12 -9.30 -16.23
C TYR A 320 8.49 -8.27 -15.14
N ILE A 321 7.79 -8.30 -14.00
CA ILE A 321 7.97 -7.36 -12.90
C ILE A 321 8.28 -8.15 -11.62
N THR A 322 9.49 -7.96 -11.10
CA THR A 322 9.95 -8.49 -9.81
C THR A 322 11.03 -7.56 -9.24
N GLY A 323 11.09 -7.45 -7.92
CA GLY A 323 12.06 -6.63 -7.20
C GLY A 323 11.75 -5.14 -7.18
N ILE A 324 10.53 -4.70 -7.53
CA ILE A 324 10.17 -3.28 -7.50
C ILE A 324 9.51 -2.88 -6.18
N VAL A 325 9.55 -1.58 -5.88
CA VAL A 325 8.68 -0.90 -4.93
C VAL A 325 7.75 0.00 -5.75
N LEU A 326 6.45 -0.25 -5.71
CA LEU A 326 5.43 0.54 -6.40
C LEU A 326 4.82 1.56 -5.43
N PRO A 327 5.09 2.87 -5.58
CA PRO A 327 4.48 3.90 -4.75
C PRO A 327 3.01 4.11 -5.11
N VAL A 328 2.15 4.26 -4.09
CA VAL A 328 0.75 4.70 -4.23
C VAL A 328 0.48 5.72 -3.12
N THR A 329 0.84 6.98 -3.38
CA THR A 329 1.11 7.96 -2.32
C THR A 329 0.13 9.14 -2.24
N GLY A 330 -0.61 9.43 -3.32
CA GLY A 330 -1.40 10.65 -3.43
C GLY A 330 -0.55 11.91 -3.70
N SER A 331 0.75 11.74 -3.96
CA SER A 331 1.69 12.82 -4.27
C SER A 331 2.39 12.58 -5.61
N VAL A 332 2.57 13.64 -6.39
CA VAL A 332 3.09 13.60 -7.76
C VAL A 332 4.59 13.34 -7.74
N GLY A 333 5.00 12.25 -8.40
CA GLY A 333 6.42 11.92 -8.59
C GLY A 333 7.11 11.28 -7.38
N GLU A 334 6.33 10.79 -6.41
CA GLU A 334 6.83 10.03 -5.26
C GLU A 334 6.81 8.51 -5.46
#